data_AF-A0A0S8IGV0-F1
#
_entry.id   AF-A0A0S8IGV0-F1
#
_cell.length_a   1.000
_cell.length_b   1.000
_cell.length_c   1.000
_cell.angle_alpha   90.00
_cell.angle_beta   90.00
_cell.angle_gamma   90.00
#
_symmetry.space_group_name_H-M   'P 1'
#
loop_
_entity.id
_entity.type
_entity.pdbx_description
1 polymer ?
#
loop_
_entity_poly.entity_id
_entity_poly.type
_entity_poly.pdbx_seq_one_letter_code
_entity_poly.pdbx_strand_id
1 'polypeptide(L)'
;MIYHSIYDAAVYFGGNILRIVIVILSNVFIICSCQNIRPVQPSNNKYIIAYFFPQDRIITENEIAVEKLTHINYAFADIRGGEIAEGFKYDSVNLKILNETKNRNPKLKILISVGGWACGKKNSQFIQVFKTESGKS
;
A
#
# COMPACT_ATOMS: atom_id res chain seq x y z
N MET A 1 56.59 45.13 -24.05
CA MET A 1 56.07 44.95 -22.68
C MET A 1 54.53 45.12 -22.59
N ILE A 2 53.90 45.98 -23.40
CA ILE A 2 52.44 46.24 -23.37
C ILE A 2 51.59 45.09 -23.97
N TYR A 3 52.08 44.43 -25.03
CA TYR A 3 51.35 43.35 -25.70
C TYR A 3 51.08 42.13 -24.80
N HIS A 4 52.04 41.75 -23.95
CA HIS A 4 51.88 40.62 -23.02
C HIS A 4 50.77 40.91 -21.99
N SER A 5 50.73 42.14 -21.47
CA SER A 5 49.73 42.58 -20.49
C SER A 5 48.28 42.59 -21.03
N ILE A 6 48.09 42.88 -22.33
CA ILE A 6 46.77 42.87 -22.97
C ILE A 6 46.28 41.44 -23.21
N TYR A 7 47.19 40.53 -23.61
CA TYR A 7 46.86 39.10 -23.75
C TYR A 7 46.51 38.47 -22.40
N ASP A 8 47.26 38.77 -21.34
CA ASP A 8 46.98 38.28 -19.99
C ASP A 8 45.62 38.80 -19.48
N ALA A 9 45.27 40.06 -19.75
CA ALA A 9 43.98 40.63 -19.40
C ALA A 9 42.81 40.00 -20.19
N ALA A 10 42.98 39.73 -21.49
CA ALA A 10 41.97 39.08 -22.33
C ALA A 10 41.74 37.60 -21.96
N VAL A 11 42.81 36.87 -21.64
CA VAL A 11 42.76 35.47 -21.16
C VAL A 11 42.14 35.40 -19.75
N TYR A 12 42.48 36.35 -18.88
CA TYR A 12 41.88 36.48 -17.55
C TYR A 12 40.38 36.81 -17.62
N PHE A 13 39.98 37.71 -18.51
CA PHE A 13 38.58 38.09 -18.71
C PHE A 13 37.75 36.94 -19.30
N GLY A 14 38.28 36.22 -20.30
CA GLY A 14 37.62 35.04 -20.89
C GLY A 14 37.46 33.87 -19.92
N GLY A 15 38.47 33.60 -19.08
CA GLY A 15 38.42 32.57 -18.05
C GLY A 15 37.37 32.87 -16.96
N ASN A 16 37.15 34.15 -16.62
CA ASN A 16 36.14 34.56 -15.67
C ASN A 16 34.71 34.46 -16.23
N ILE A 17 34.50 34.80 -17.50
CA ILE A 17 33.18 34.63 -18.15
C ILE A 17 32.81 33.15 -18.22
N LEU A 18 33.75 32.28 -18.61
CA LEU A 18 33.52 30.84 -18.66
C LEU A 18 33.17 30.27 -17.27
N ARG A 19 33.86 30.71 -16.21
CA ARG A 19 33.54 30.35 -14.83
C ARG A 19 32.15 30.83 -14.39
N ILE A 20 31.77 32.05 -14.74
CA ILE A 20 30.44 32.59 -14.43
C ILE A 20 29.36 31.78 -15.13
N VAL A 21 29.53 31.43 -16.40
CA VAL A 21 28.58 30.60 -17.16
C VAL A 21 28.46 29.21 -16.55
N ILE A 22 29.57 28.58 -16.14
CA ILE A 22 29.55 27.27 -15.48
C ILE A 22 28.81 27.33 -14.14
N VAL A 23 29.02 28.39 -13.35
CA VAL A 23 28.32 28.59 -12.06
C VAL A 23 26.83 28.84 -12.28
N ILE A 24 26.44 29.61 -13.29
CA ILE A 24 25.02 29.83 -13.60
C ILE A 24 24.36 28.52 -14.03
N LEU A 25 25.01 27.76 -14.93
CA LEU A 25 24.46 26.48 -15.42
C LEU A 25 24.36 25.43 -14.30
N SER A 26 25.32 25.37 -13.37
CA SER A 26 25.26 24.44 -12.24
C SER A 26 24.15 24.81 -11.25
N ASN A 27 23.95 26.10 -10.97
CA ASN A 27 22.85 26.56 -10.10
C ASN A 27 21.47 26.32 -10.75
N VAL A 28 21.33 26.51 -12.07
CA VAL A 28 20.09 26.19 -12.80
C VAL A 28 19.77 24.70 -12.74
N PHE A 29 20.78 23.83 -12.88
CA PHE A 29 20.61 22.37 -12.77
C PHE A 29 20.17 21.92 -11.36
N ILE A 30 20.70 22.56 -10.31
CA ILE A 30 20.32 22.29 -8.92
C ILE A 30 18.88 22.74 -8.66
N ILE A 31 18.45 23.90 -9.17
CA ILE A 31 17.08 24.40 -8.99
C ILE A 31 16.05 23.51 -9.70
N CYS A 32 16.36 22.97 -10.89
CA CYS A 32 15.47 22.05 -11.60
C CYS A 32 15.28 20.71 -10.87
N SER A 33 16.24 20.28 -10.05
CA SER A 33 16.15 19.00 -9.30
C SER A 33 15.15 19.05 -8.13
N CYS A 34 14.71 20.23 -7.69
CA CYS A 34 13.78 20.39 -6.57
C CYS A 34 12.28 20.31 -6.94
N GLN A 35 11.93 20.05 -8.21
CA GLN A 35 10.52 20.14 -8.68
C GLN A 35 9.67 18.87 -8.46
N ASN A 36 10.12 17.87 -7.70
CA ASN A 36 9.39 16.62 -7.49
C ASN A 36 8.65 16.49 -6.15
N ILE A 37 8.53 17.57 -5.37
CA ILE A 37 7.68 17.55 -4.17
C ILE A 37 6.25 17.87 -4.61
N ARG A 38 5.52 16.84 -5.05
CA ARG A 38 4.08 16.95 -5.24
C ARG A 38 3.44 17.15 -3.87
N PRO A 39 2.54 18.14 -3.67
CA PRO A 39 1.76 18.20 -2.45
C PRO A 39 1.00 16.88 -2.31
N VAL A 40 1.15 16.20 -1.17
CA VAL A 40 0.33 15.05 -0.82
C VAL A 40 -1.09 15.57 -0.69
N GLN A 41 -1.86 15.45 -1.78
CA GLN A 41 -3.26 15.77 -1.76
C GLN A 41 -3.92 14.81 -0.77
N PRO A 42 -4.69 15.28 0.23
CA PRO A 42 -5.43 14.40 1.10
C PRO A 42 -6.35 13.56 0.21
N SER A 43 -6.05 12.27 0.07
CA SER A 43 -6.91 11.38 -0.69
C SER A 43 -8.22 11.28 0.07
N ASN A 44 -9.28 11.92 -0.43
CA ASN A 44 -10.65 11.71 0.04
C ASN A 44 -11.15 10.33 -0.42
N ASN A 45 -10.39 9.28 -0.09
CA ASN A 45 -10.74 7.91 -0.38
C ASN A 45 -11.77 7.47 0.64
N LYS A 46 -13.04 7.50 0.24
CA LYS A 46 -14.12 6.90 1.01
C LYS A 46 -13.95 5.37 0.99
N TYR A 47 -13.94 4.77 2.18
CA TYR A 47 -13.91 3.32 2.32
C TYR A 47 -15.33 2.79 2.48
N ILE A 48 -15.70 1.79 1.66
CA ILE A 48 -16.97 1.08 1.75
C ILE A 48 -16.64 -0.38 2.02
N ILE A 49 -16.94 -0.81 3.24
CA ILE A 49 -16.53 -2.12 3.77
C ILE A 49 -17.78 -2.96 3.99
N ALA A 50 -17.89 -4.09 3.28
CA ALA A 50 -18.94 -5.07 3.54
C ALA A 50 -18.48 -6.05 4.62
N TYR A 51 -19.34 -6.33 5.59
CA TYR A 51 -19.16 -7.42 6.54
C TYR A 51 -19.87 -8.66 6.00
N PHE A 52 -19.15 -9.77 5.83
CA PHE A 52 -19.67 -10.92 5.12
C PHE A 52 -19.51 -12.21 5.92
N PHE A 53 -20.63 -12.88 6.23
CA PHE A 53 -20.69 -14.04 7.13
C PHE A 53 -21.55 -15.16 6.50
N PRO A 54 -20.99 -15.97 5.59
CA PRO A 54 -21.76 -16.98 4.85
C PRO A 54 -22.03 -18.28 5.63
N GLN A 55 -21.35 -18.51 6.76
CA GLN A 55 -21.43 -19.75 7.54
C GLN A 55 -21.18 -20.98 6.65
N ASP A 56 -22.04 -22.01 6.74
CA ASP A 56 -21.94 -23.24 5.95
C ASP A 56 -22.61 -23.16 4.56
N ARG A 57 -22.74 -21.95 3.99
CA ARG A 57 -23.27 -21.76 2.63
C ARG A 57 -22.16 -21.43 1.63
N ILE A 58 -22.27 -22.01 0.43
CA ILE A 58 -21.43 -21.64 -0.72
C ILE A 58 -22.04 -20.42 -1.41
N ILE A 59 -21.21 -19.43 -1.69
CA ILE A 59 -21.61 -18.17 -2.31
C ILE A 59 -21.50 -18.28 -3.83
N THR A 60 -22.13 -17.36 -4.57
CA THR A 60 -21.91 -17.24 -6.01
C THR A 60 -21.11 -15.99 -6.35
N GLU A 61 -20.39 -16.00 -7.48
CA GLU A 61 -19.52 -14.89 -7.90
C GLU A 61 -20.24 -13.54 -8.01
N ASN A 62 -21.52 -13.53 -8.36
CA ASN A 62 -22.32 -12.33 -8.61
C ASN A 62 -23.24 -11.92 -7.47
N GLU A 63 -23.21 -12.64 -6.35
CA GLU A 63 -24.04 -12.33 -5.18
C GLU A 63 -23.67 -10.98 -4.55
N ILE A 64 -22.39 -10.60 -4.64
CA ILE A 64 -21.87 -9.37 -4.06
C ILE A 64 -21.51 -8.39 -5.18
N ALA A 65 -22.07 -7.19 -5.10
CA ALA A 65 -21.75 -6.05 -5.97
C ALA A 65 -20.38 -5.43 -5.62
N VAL A 66 -19.31 -6.19 -5.85
CA VAL A 66 -17.94 -5.84 -5.41
C VAL A 66 -17.41 -4.54 -5.99
N GLU A 67 -17.93 -4.08 -7.12
CA GLU A 67 -17.57 -2.80 -7.77
C GLU A 67 -17.95 -1.59 -6.90
N LYS A 68 -18.90 -1.77 -5.99
CA LYS A 68 -19.35 -0.74 -5.05
C LYS A 68 -18.56 -0.76 -3.73
N LEU A 69 -17.63 -1.69 -3.58
CA LEU A 69 -16.90 -1.91 -2.34
C LEU A 69 -15.42 -1.58 -2.51
N THR A 70 -14.80 -1.11 -1.43
CA THR A 70 -13.35 -1.04 -1.34
C THR A 70 -12.79 -2.23 -0.56
N HIS A 71 -13.54 -2.73 0.43
CA HIS A 71 -13.13 -3.86 1.25
C HIS A 71 -14.28 -4.84 1.50
N ILE A 72 -13.92 -6.11 1.65
CA ILE A 72 -14.76 -7.15 2.25
C ILE A 72 -14.06 -7.62 3.52
N ASN A 73 -14.78 -7.62 4.63
CA ASN A 73 -14.36 -8.26 5.86
C ASN A 73 -15.08 -9.61 5.98
N TYR A 74 -14.39 -10.68 5.62
CA TYR A 74 -14.87 -12.06 5.71
C TYR A 74 -14.84 -12.53 7.15
N ALA A 75 -16.00 -12.94 7.65
CA ALA A 75 -16.19 -13.40 9.01
C ALA A 75 -16.67 -14.86 8.98
N PHE A 76 -16.24 -15.76 9.87
CA PHE A 76 -15.07 -15.66 10.75
C PHE A 76 -14.16 -16.85 10.49
N ALA A 77 -12.85 -16.61 10.44
CA ALA A 77 -11.87 -17.67 10.62
C ALA A 77 -11.74 -18.03 12.12
N ASP A 78 -11.29 -19.25 12.37
CA ASP A 78 -11.10 -19.85 13.69
C ASP A 78 -9.61 -19.89 14.05
N ILE A 79 -9.30 -20.22 15.30
CA ILE A 79 -7.94 -20.53 15.76
C ILE A 79 -7.90 -21.96 16.27
N ARG A 80 -6.93 -22.74 15.77
CA ARG A 80 -6.69 -24.12 16.20
C ARG A 80 -5.20 -24.31 16.39
N GLY A 81 -4.79 -24.75 17.57
CA GLY A 81 -3.37 -24.99 17.85
C GLY A 81 -2.49 -23.73 17.79
N GLY A 82 -3.10 -22.54 17.91
CA GLY A 82 -2.40 -21.26 17.80
C GLY A 82 -2.30 -20.70 16.38
N GLU A 83 -2.85 -21.39 15.39
CA GLU A 83 -2.84 -20.99 13.98
C GLU A 83 -4.23 -20.64 13.48
N ILE A 84 -4.29 -19.80 12.44
CA ILE A 84 -5.55 -19.47 11.76
C ILE A 84 -6.05 -20.71 11.01
N ALA A 85 -7.33 -21.02 11.19
CA ALA A 85 -8.00 -22.13 10.54
C ALA A 85 -9.35 -21.70 9.96
N GLU A 86 -9.90 -22.48 9.04
CA GLU A 86 -11.25 -22.28 8.51
C GLU A 86 -12.29 -22.36 9.65
N GLY A 87 -13.17 -21.38 9.76
CA GLY A 87 -14.24 -21.35 10.75
C GLY A 87 -15.46 -22.18 10.36
N PHE A 88 -15.77 -22.26 9.06
CA PHE A 88 -16.92 -23.00 8.52
C PHE A 88 -16.52 -23.93 7.38
N LYS A 89 -17.41 -24.88 7.05
CA LYS A 89 -17.14 -25.98 6.11
C LYS A 89 -16.66 -25.53 4.73
N TYR A 90 -17.09 -24.35 4.28
CA TYR A 90 -16.85 -23.88 2.91
C TYR A 90 -16.01 -22.59 2.84
N ASP A 91 -15.24 -22.27 3.87
CA ASP A 91 -14.44 -21.03 3.89
C ASP A 91 -13.41 -20.97 2.77
N SER A 92 -12.64 -22.04 2.51
CA SER A 92 -11.69 -22.06 1.38
C SER A 92 -12.38 -21.86 0.03
N VAL A 93 -13.54 -22.50 -0.16
CA VAL A 93 -14.33 -22.37 -1.39
C VAL A 93 -14.82 -20.93 -1.55
N ASN A 94 -15.41 -20.35 -0.51
CA ASN A 94 -15.92 -18.99 -0.53
C ASN A 94 -14.81 -17.95 -0.70
N LEU A 95 -13.66 -18.12 -0.04
CA LEU A 95 -12.50 -17.25 -0.19
C LEU A 95 -11.92 -17.31 -1.61
N LYS A 96 -11.90 -18.50 -2.24
CA LYS A 96 -11.52 -18.65 -3.65
C LYS A 96 -12.46 -17.86 -4.56
N ILE A 97 -13.77 -18.01 -4.38
CA ILE A 97 -14.78 -17.28 -5.15
C ILE A 97 -14.63 -15.77 -4.95
N LEU A 98 -14.46 -15.31 -3.71
CA LEU A 98 -14.21 -13.89 -3.44
C LEU A 98 -12.93 -13.39 -4.10
N ASN A 99 -11.87 -14.19 -4.13
CA ASN A 99 -10.64 -13.80 -4.80
C ASN A 99 -10.82 -13.69 -6.32
N GLU A 100 -11.64 -14.54 -6.93
CA GLU A 100 -12.00 -14.46 -8.36
C GLU A 100 -12.77 -13.18 -8.69
N THR A 101 -13.57 -12.63 -7.76
CA THR A 101 -14.27 -11.35 -7.98
C THR A 101 -13.34 -10.16 -8.16
N LYS A 102 -12.05 -10.28 -7.81
CA LYS A 102 -11.03 -9.24 -8.10
C LYS A 102 -10.83 -9.01 -9.59
N ASN A 103 -11.24 -9.95 -10.45
CA ASN A 103 -11.29 -9.73 -11.89
C ASN A 103 -12.25 -8.59 -12.26
N ARG A 104 -13.35 -8.42 -11.50
CA ARG A 104 -14.32 -7.32 -11.67
C ARG A 104 -13.91 -6.06 -10.91
N ASN A 105 -13.23 -6.21 -9.77
CA ASN A 105 -12.68 -5.09 -9.00
C ASN A 105 -11.23 -5.36 -8.52
N PRO A 106 -10.20 -5.02 -9.33
CA PRO A 106 -8.79 -5.30 -8.99
C PRO A 106 -8.27 -4.55 -7.76
N LYS A 107 -8.97 -3.49 -7.33
CA LYS A 107 -8.59 -2.69 -6.15
C LYS A 107 -9.22 -3.23 -4.86
N LEU A 108 -10.16 -4.17 -4.96
CA LEU A 108 -10.84 -4.76 -3.81
C LEU A 108 -9.85 -5.41 -2.86
N LYS A 109 -9.99 -5.10 -1.57
CA LYS A 109 -9.24 -5.74 -0.50
C LYS A 109 -10.14 -6.71 0.25
N ILE A 110 -9.63 -7.91 0.53
CA ILE A 110 -10.33 -8.92 1.32
C ILE A 110 -9.55 -9.07 2.62
N LEU A 111 -10.21 -8.82 3.72
CA LEU A 111 -9.73 -9.00 5.08
C LEU A 111 -10.45 -10.21 5.69
N ILE A 112 -9.77 -10.96 6.55
CA ILE A 112 -10.37 -12.08 7.28
C ILE A 112 -10.41 -11.71 8.75
N SER A 113 -11.61 -11.66 9.32
CA SER A 113 -11.82 -11.53 10.76
C SER A 113 -11.65 -12.88 11.44
N VAL A 114 -10.86 -12.92 12.50
CA VAL A 114 -10.68 -14.11 13.35
C VAL A 114 -11.43 -13.90 14.67
N GLY A 115 -12.21 -14.89 15.11
CA GLY A 115 -12.96 -14.84 16.38
C GLY A 115 -14.47 -14.56 16.23
N GLY A 116 -15.02 -13.61 17.00
CA GLY A 116 -16.45 -13.27 16.99
C GLY A 116 -17.34 -14.22 17.79
N TRP A 117 -18.59 -13.80 18.08
CA TRP A 117 -19.54 -14.58 18.89
C TRP A 117 -19.82 -15.98 18.31
N ALA A 118 -19.84 -16.09 16.98
CA ALA A 118 -20.07 -17.35 16.27
C ALA A 118 -18.96 -18.41 16.49
N CYS A 119 -17.76 -18.02 16.92
CA CYS A 119 -16.68 -18.96 17.27
C CYS A 119 -16.86 -19.64 18.65
N GLY A 120 -17.90 -19.29 19.42
CA GLY A 120 -18.26 -19.96 20.67
C GLY A 120 -17.16 -19.93 21.75
N LYS A 121 -17.00 -21.04 22.50
CA LYS A 121 -16.04 -21.17 23.64
C LYS A 121 -14.56 -21.03 23.24
N LYS A 122 -14.24 -20.82 21.97
CA LYS A 122 -12.86 -20.73 21.43
C LYS A 122 -12.20 -19.36 21.61
N ASN A 123 -12.91 -18.37 22.17
CA ASN A 123 -12.35 -17.05 22.49
C ASN A 123 -11.11 -17.10 23.39
N SER A 124 -10.95 -18.17 24.19
CA SER A 124 -9.75 -18.36 25.02
C SER A 124 -8.49 -18.63 24.19
N GLN A 125 -8.60 -19.29 23.03
CA GLN A 125 -7.47 -19.55 22.14
C GLN A 125 -7.04 -18.29 21.40
N PHE A 126 -7.99 -17.41 21.03
CA PHE A 126 -7.69 -16.13 20.40
C PHE A 126 -6.75 -15.27 21.27
N ILE A 127 -7.07 -15.12 22.55
CA ILE A 127 -6.22 -14.36 23.48
C ILE A 127 -4.87 -15.05 23.71
N GLN A 128 -4.79 -16.39 23.61
CA GLN A 128 -3.54 -17.11 23.81
C GLN A 128 -2.54 -16.87 22.68
N VAL A 129 -2.99 -16.79 21.42
CA VAL A 129 -2.11 -16.53 20.27
C VAL A 129 -1.33 -15.22 20.44
N PHE A 130 -1.97 -14.17 20.95
CA PHE A 130 -1.28 -12.88 21.16
C PHE A 130 -0.43 -12.81 22.44
N LYS A 131 -0.48 -13.84 23.28
CA LYS A 131 0.35 -13.95 24.49
C LYS A 131 1.65 -14.72 24.26
N THR A 132 1.72 -15.53 23.21
CA THR A 132 2.88 -16.37 22.88
C THR A 132 3.73 -15.74 21.77
N GLU A 133 5.03 -16.02 21.75
CA GLU A 133 5.94 -15.50 20.71
C GLU A 133 5.54 -15.94 19.29
N SER A 134 4.81 -17.05 19.17
CA SER A 134 4.23 -17.55 17.92
C SER A 134 3.20 -16.62 17.27
N GLY A 135 2.63 -15.64 18.01
CA GLY A 135 1.66 -14.68 17.48
C GLY A 135 2.26 -13.40 16.89
N LYS A 136 3.59 -13.23 16.95
CA LYS A 136 4.29 -12.14 16.28
C LYS A 136 4.64 -12.58 14.85
N SER A 137 3.71 -12.49 13.91
CA SER A 137 4.03 -12.61 12.47
C SER A 137 4.73 -11.35 11.97
#